data_AF-A0A0L7LK53-F1
#
_entry.id   AF-A0A0L7LK53-F1
#
_cell.length_a   1.000
_cell.length_b   1.000
_cell.length_c   1.000
_cell.angle_alpha   90.00
_cell.angle_beta   90.00
_cell.angle_gamma   90.00
#
_symmetry.space_group_name_H-M   'P 1'
#
loop_
_entity.id
_entity.type
_entity.pdbx_description
1 polymer ?
#
loop_
_entity_poly.entity_id
_entity_poly.type
_entity_poly.pdbx_seq_one_letter_code
_entity_poly.pdbx_strand_id
1 'polypeptide(L)' 'MAYLQSMPKNETIKLREKHVGAACQLFFRSSPLKIVRGIAQYMYDEQGERYLDCINNSDIVTRT' A
#
# COMPACT_ATOMS: atom_id res chain seq x y z
N MET A 1 -10.42 -18.14 7.18
CA MET A 1 -10.72 -16.82 6.58
C MET A 1 -9.45 -16.28 5.93
N ALA A 2 -9.07 -16.83 4.78
CA ALA A 2 -7.81 -16.54 4.09
C ALA A 2 -8.12 -16.07 2.66
N TYR A 3 -8.40 -14.77 2.50
CA TYR A 3 -8.69 -14.16 1.19
C TYR A 3 -8.10 -12.75 1.03
N LEU A 4 -7.02 -12.41 1.73
CA LEU A 4 -6.36 -11.09 1.63
C LEU A 4 -4.96 -11.10 1.03
N GLN A 5 -4.55 -12.19 0.36
CA GLN A 5 -3.37 -12.19 -0.49
C GLN A 5 -3.73 -12.70 -1.88
N SER A 6 -4.05 -11.76 -2.77
CA SER A 6 -4.19 -12.05 -4.21
C SER A 6 -2.81 -12.19 -4.87
N MET A 7 -1.79 -11.45 -4.42
CA MET A 7 -0.41 -11.54 -4.94
C MET A 7 0.66 -11.24 -3.87
N PRO A 8 1.84 -11.90 -3.93
CA PRO A 8 2.96 -11.62 -3.05
C PRO A 8 3.54 -10.22 -3.28
N LYS A 9 4.04 -9.59 -2.22
CA LYS A 9 4.55 -8.20 -2.22
C LYS A 9 5.57 -7.92 -3.32
N ASN A 10 6.46 -8.88 -3.60
CA ASN A 10 7.48 -8.76 -4.65
C ASN A 10 6.84 -8.62 -6.05
N GLU A 11 5.79 -9.39 -6.34
CA GLU A 11 5.10 -9.32 -7.62
C GLU A 11 4.32 -8.00 -7.76
N THR A 12 3.71 -7.52 -6.69
CA THR A 12 3.06 -6.21 -6.64
C THR A 12 4.04 -5.06 -6.92
N ILE A 13 5.27 -5.13 -6.40
CA ILE A 13 6.32 -4.14 -6.67
C ILE A 13 6.72 -4.16 -8.15
N LYS A 14 6.93 -5.35 -8.74
CA LYS A 14 7.24 -5.48 -10.17
C LYS A 14 6.14 -4.93 -11.07
N LEU A 15 4.88 -5.19 -10.73
CA LEU A 15 3.74 -4.64 -11.46
C LEU A 15 3.67 -3.12 -11.32
N ARG A 16 3.98 -2.58 -10.15
CA ARG A 16 4.10 -1.13 -9.95
C ARG A 16 5.18 -0.54 -10.84
N GLU A 17 6.38 -1.10 -10.85
CA GLU A 17 7.47 -0.61 -11.71
C GLU A 17 7.10 -0.65 -13.21
N LYS A 18 6.32 -1.66 -13.61
CA LYS A 18 5.85 -1.82 -14.98
C LYS A 18 4.72 -0.85 -15.36
N HIS A 19 3.80 -0.55 -14.45
CA HIS A 19 2.54 0.14 -14.76
C HIS A 19 2.39 1.53 -14.13
N VAL A 20 3.16 1.84 -13.08
CA VAL A 20 3.10 3.10 -12.34
C VAL A 20 4.37 3.90 -12.63
N GLY A 21 4.21 5.08 -13.21
CA GLY A 21 5.34 5.96 -13.51
C GLY A 21 6.06 6.46 -12.27
N ALA A 22 7.36 6.73 -12.39
CA ALA A 22 8.25 7.19 -11.31
C ALA A 22 7.81 8.50 -10.61
N ALA A 23 6.87 9.23 -11.20
CA ALA A 23 6.22 10.40 -10.59
C ALA A 23 5.42 10.03 -9.33
N CYS A 24 4.88 8.81 -9.25
CA CYS A 24 4.21 8.32 -8.06
C CYS A 24 5.23 7.73 -7.08
N GLN A 25 5.85 8.59 -6.29
CA GLN A 25 6.84 8.17 -5.30
C GLN A 25 6.18 7.53 -4.08
N LEU A 26 6.81 6.48 -3.55
CA LEU A 26 6.44 5.91 -2.26
C LEU A 26 7.01 6.79 -1.15
N PHE A 27 6.20 7.13 -0.15
CA PHE A 27 6.67 7.76 1.08
C PHE A 27 7.70 6.85 1.80
N PHE A 28 7.46 5.54 1.79
CA PHE A 28 8.37 4.54 2.34
C PHE A 28 9.14 3.83 1.22
N ARG A 29 10.27 4.41 0.79
CA ARG A 29 11.08 3.87 -0.32
C ARG A 29 11.83 2.59 0.05
N SER A 30 12.44 2.55 1.25
CA SER A 30 13.27 1.41 1.67
C SER A 30 12.45 0.18 2.07
N SER A 31 11.22 0.39 2.54
CA SER A 31 10.28 -0.69 2.86
C SER A 31 8.86 -0.26 2.47
N PRO A 32 8.43 -0.51 1.23
CA PRO A 32 7.08 -0.19 0.77
C PRO A 32 6.04 -0.80 1.70
N LEU A 33 5.12 -0.01 2.24
CA LEU A 33 3.98 -0.53 2.99
C LEU A 33 2.93 -1.03 1.99
N LYS A 34 2.49 -2.28 2.15
CA LYS A 34 1.42 -2.87 1.35
C LYS A 34 0.13 -2.83 2.16
N ILE A 35 -0.69 -1.82 1.90
CA ILE A 35 -1.99 -1.65 2.56
C ILE A 35 -3.03 -2.47 1.80
N VAL A 36 -3.65 -3.45 2.46
CA VAL A 36 -4.64 -4.35 1.85
C VAL A 36 -6.08 -3.92 2.14
N ARG A 37 -6.30 -3.08 3.17
CA ARG A 37 -7.64 -2.62 3.57
C ARG A 37 -7.56 -1.28 4.29
N GLY A 38 -8.57 -0.44 4.11
CA GLY A 38 -8.80 0.76 4.93
C GLY A 38 -10.21 0.74 5.53
N ILE A 39 -10.34 1.11 6.79
CA ILE A 39 -11.62 1.28 7.50
C ILE A 39 -11.56 2.60 8.28
N ALA A 40 -12.46 3.54 7.95
CA ALA A 40 -12.48 4.88 8.53
C ALA A 40 -11.08 5.53 8.49
N GLN A 41 -10.54 5.94 9.64
CA GLN A 41 -9.22 6.57 9.76
C GLN A 41 -8.04 5.58 9.81
N TYR A 42 -8.28 4.27 9.66
CA TYR A 42 -7.24 3.26 9.81
C TYR A 42 -7.00 2.49 8.52
N MET A 43 -5.73 2.31 8.20
CA MET A 43 -5.24 1.43 7.15
C MET A 43 -4.66 0.16 7.78
N TYR A 44 -4.78 -0.96 7.07
CA TYR A 44 -4.34 -2.27 7.51
C TYR A 44 -3.40 -2.84 6.46
N ASP A 45 -2.23 -3.31 6.90
CA ASP A 45 -1.33 -4.05 6.02
C ASP A 45 -1.72 -5.53 5.88
N GLU A 46 -0.96 -6.26 5.07
CA GLU A 46 -1.16 -7.70 4.86
C GLU A 46 -0.89 -8.55 6.12
N GLN A 47 -0.20 -8.01 7.12
CA GLN A 47 0.02 -8.63 8.44
C GLN A 47 -1.11 -8.31 9.43
N GLY A 48 -2.00 -7.36 9.10
CA GLY A 48 -3.09 -6.90 9.96
C GLY A 48 -2.71 -5.77 10.91
N GLU A 49 -1.50 -5.22 10.79
CA GLU A 49 -1.07 -4.05 11.57
C GLU A 49 -1.86 -2.82 11.16
N ARG A 50 -2.20 -1.99 12.15
CA ARG A 50 -3.04 -0.80 11.97
C ARG A 50 -2.18 0.45 11.88
N TYR A 51 -2.35 1.19 10.79
CA TYR A 51 -1.73 2.48 10.55
C TYR A 51 -2.82 3.56 10.59
N LEU A 52 -2.55 4.64 11.32
CA LEU A 52 -3.44 5.80 11.30
C LEU A 52 -3.25 6.56 9.98
N ASP A 53 -4.35 6.80 9.28
CA ASP A 53 -4.35 7.52 8.01
C ASP A 53 -4.31 9.03 8.26
N CYS A 54 -3.10 9.55 8.44
CA CYS A 54 -2.85 10.98 8.64
C CYS A 54 -2.67 11.76 7.32
N ILE A 55 -2.79 11.11 6.16
CA ILE A 55 -2.36 11.67 4.87
C ILE A 55 -3.55 12.00 3.95
N ASN A 56 -4.76 11.58 4.31
CA ASN A 56 -5.93 11.57 3.42
C ASN A 56 -6.62 12.93 3.14
N ASN A 57 -5.92 14.08 3.22
CA ASN A 57 -6.44 15.37 2.75
C ASN A 57 -5.51 16.12 1.76
N SER A 58 -4.35 15.56 1.42
CA SER A 58 -3.49 16.13 0.38
C SER A 58 -2.54 15.06 -0.18
N ASP A 59 -2.89 14.61 -1.38
CA ASP A 59 -2.14 13.89 -2.40
C ASP A 59 -1.24 12.71 -2.00
N ILE A 60 -1.55 11.58 -2.65
CA ILE A 60 -0.74 10.37 -2.85
C ILE A 60 -0.81 9.27 -1.78
N VAL A 61 -2.02 8.74 -1.53
CA VAL A 61 -2.14 7.42 -0.90
C VAL A 61 -1.60 6.36 -1.87
N THR A 62 -0.48 5.75 -1.49
CA THR A 62 0.12 4.57 -2.10
C THR A 62 -0.80 3.37 -1.91
N ARG A 63 -1.86 3.27 -2.72
CA ARG A 63 -2.52 1.99 -3.00
C ARG A 63 -1.56 1.15 -3.84
N THR A 64 -1.09 0.05 -3.27
CA THR A 64 -0.53 -1.09 -4.00
C THR A 64 -1.59 -2.17 -4.07
#